data_AF-A0A820HQ93-F1
#
_entry.id   AF-A0A820HQ93-F1
#
_cell.length_a   1.000
_cell.length_b   1.000
_cell.length_c   1.000
_cell.angle_alpha   90.00
_cell.angle_beta   90.00
_cell.angle_gamma   90.00
#
_symmetry.space_group_name_H-M   'P 1'
#
loop_
_entity.id
_entity.type
_entity.pdbx_description
1 polymer ?
#
loop_
_entity_poly.entity_id
_entity_poly.type
_entity_poly.pdbx_seq_one_letter_code
_entity_poly.pdbx_strand_id
1 'polypeptide(L)'
;FGVLLWECLTGEIPYKGFDQPQVAYGIATNQYSLPIPSTCPEEFSQLMKDCWQINPEDRPTFSELYDQINTIIEEKYASNQLYNMETNEESYSSLQQDWRKEIQDIFEEFKEKEKEIHDREQ
;
A
#
# COMPACT_ATOMS: atom_id res chain seq x y z
N PHE A 1 8.07 3.64 7.21
CA PHE A 1 7.30 2.47 7.70
C PHE A 1 6.16 2.11 6.74
N GLY A 2 5.30 3.05 6.33
CA GLY A 2 4.18 2.74 5.41
C GLY A 2 4.53 1.95 4.14
N VAL A 3 5.69 2.24 3.51
CA VAL A 3 6.17 1.43 2.35
C VAL A 3 6.46 -0.02 2.76
N LEU A 4 7.11 -0.24 3.91
CA LEU A 4 7.39 -1.59 4.42
C LEU A 4 6.10 -2.36 4.73
N LEU A 5 5.12 -1.70 5.37
CA LEU A 5 3.81 -2.30 5.61
C LEU A 5 3.13 -2.73 4.30
N TRP A 6 3.19 -1.85 3.29
CA TRP A 6 2.68 -2.15 1.95
C TRP A 6 3.40 -3.35 1.31
N GLU A 7 4.72 -3.43 1.42
CA GLU A 7 5.52 -4.57 0.93
C GLU A 7 5.12 -5.87 1.63
N CYS A 8 4.93 -5.85 2.94
CA CYS A 8 4.50 -7.02 3.71
C CYS A 8 3.09 -7.50 3.34
N LEU A 9 2.14 -6.59 3.11
CA LEU A 9 0.76 -6.92 2.76
C LEU A 9 0.63 -7.43 1.33
N THR A 10 1.29 -6.77 0.38
CA THR A 10 1.10 -7.05 -1.05
C THR A 10 2.08 -8.11 -1.58
N GLY A 11 3.26 -8.21 -0.98
CA GLY A 11 4.36 -9.02 -1.49
C GLY A 11 4.97 -8.48 -2.79
N GLU A 12 4.64 -7.24 -3.17
CA GLU A 12 5.15 -6.59 -4.38
C GLU A 12 6.38 -5.73 -4.09
N ILE A 13 7.12 -5.43 -5.18
CA ILE A 13 8.24 -4.50 -5.14
C ILE A 13 7.69 -3.08 -5.35
N PRO A 14 7.99 -2.11 -4.46
CA PRO A 14 7.53 -0.74 -4.61
C PRO A 14 7.97 -0.14 -5.96
N TYR A 15 7.02 0.43 -6.70
CA TYR A 15 7.27 1.06 -8.00
C TYR A 15 8.02 0.16 -9.00
N LYS A 16 7.67 -1.13 -9.05
CA LYS A 16 8.32 -2.12 -9.91
C LYS A 16 8.31 -1.70 -11.39
N GLY A 17 9.50 -1.65 -11.98
CA GLY A 17 9.67 -1.33 -13.40
C GLY A 17 9.53 0.15 -13.75
N PHE A 18 9.71 1.04 -12.77
CA PHE A 18 9.96 2.47 -12.97
C PHE A 18 11.44 2.79 -12.68
N ASP A 19 11.99 3.79 -13.34
CA ASP A 19 13.34 4.26 -13.05
C ASP A 19 13.34 5.15 -11.79
N GLN A 20 14.42 5.08 -10.99
CA GLN A 20 14.53 5.83 -9.73
C GLN A 20 14.27 7.35 -9.87
N PRO A 21 14.79 8.03 -10.92
CA PRO A 21 14.50 9.45 -11.10
C PRO A 21 13.01 9.73 -11.38
N GLN A 22 12.33 8.85 -12.13
CA GLN A 22 10.90 8.97 -12.41
C GLN A 22 10.08 8.82 -11.13
N VAL A 23 10.40 7.82 -10.31
CA VAL A 23 9.75 7.61 -9.01
C VAL A 23 9.93 8.83 -8.11
N ALA A 24 11.15 9.34 -7.99
CA ALA A 24 11.45 10.51 -7.17
C ALA A 24 10.67 11.75 -7.63
N TYR A 25 10.64 12.01 -8.95
CA TYR A 25 9.89 13.11 -9.52
C TYR A 25 8.38 12.95 -9.30
N GLY A 26 7.82 11.78 -9.61
CA GLY A 26 6.39 11.55 -9.47
C GLY A 26 5.91 11.58 -8.02
N ILE A 27 6.71 11.13 -7.05
CA ILE A 27 6.39 11.32 -5.63
C ILE A 27 6.44 12.81 -5.26
N ALA A 28 7.49 13.54 -5.69
CA ALA A 28 7.66 14.96 -5.36
C ALA A 28 6.55 15.85 -5.95
N THR A 29 5.97 15.45 -7.09
CA THR A 29 4.87 16.16 -7.75
C THR A 29 3.48 15.62 -7.39
N ASN A 30 3.39 14.67 -6.43
CA ASN A 30 2.16 13.95 -6.08
C ASN A 30 1.47 13.26 -7.28
N GLN A 31 2.22 12.93 -8.32
CA GLN A 31 1.74 12.14 -9.46
C GLN A 31 1.75 10.64 -9.18
N TYR A 32 2.66 10.18 -8.30
CA TYR A 32 2.78 8.77 -7.91
C TYR A 32 2.59 8.59 -6.41
N SER A 33 1.78 7.59 -6.07
CA SER A 33 1.70 6.99 -4.74
C SER A 33 1.65 5.47 -4.89
N LEU A 34 2.11 4.72 -3.88
CA LEU A 34 1.89 3.28 -3.89
C LEU A 34 0.38 3.00 -3.84
N PRO A 35 -0.17 2.20 -4.77
CA PRO A 35 -1.60 1.90 -4.78
C PRO A 35 -1.96 1.04 -3.58
N ILE A 36 -3.01 1.43 -2.86
CA ILE A 36 -3.61 0.59 -1.83
C ILE A 36 -4.73 -0.22 -2.49
N PRO A 37 -4.66 -1.57 -2.49
CA PRO A 37 -5.70 -2.38 -3.10
C PRO A 37 -7.09 -2.09 -2.53
N SER A 38 -8.10 -2.12 -3.39
CA SER A 38 -9.49 -1.79 -3.08
C SER A 38 -10.10 -2.62 -1.95
N THR A 39 -9.64 -3.86 -1.79
CA THR A 39 -10.11 -4.81 -0.76
C THR A 39 -9.13 -4.94 0.41
N CYS A 40 -8.12 -4.07 0.49
CA CYS A 40 -7.26 -3.96 1.66
C CYS A 40 -8.10 -3.58 2.90
N PRO A 41 -7.92 -4.25 4.06
CA PRO A 41 -8.64 -3.88 5.27
C PRO A 41 -8.41 -2.40 5.63
N GLU A 42 -9.48 -1.73 6.01
CA GLU A 42 -9.50 -0.28 6.22
C GLU A 42 -8.46 0.16 7.25
N GLU A 43 -8.22 -0.64 8.28
CA GLU A 43 -7.30 -0.34 9.35
C GLU A 43 -5.84 -0.27 8.83
N PHE A 44 -5.47 -1.20 7.94
CA PHE A 44 -4.15 -1.17 7.30
C PHE A 44 -4.04 -0.11 6.22
N SER A 45 -5.12 0.15 5.47
CA SER A 45 -5.21 1.26 4.52
C SER A 45 -4.96 2.60 5.19
N GLN A 46 -5.60 2.83 6.35
CA GLN A 46 -5.44 4.05 7.12
C GLN A 46 -4.02 4.18 7.68
N LEU A 47 -3.45 3.11 8.27
CA LEU A 47 -2.06 3.10 8.73
C LEU A 47 -1.06 3.50 7.63
N MET A 48 -1.24 2.99 6.41
CA MET A 48 -0.39 3.36 5.27
C MET A 48 -0.55 4.84 4.90
N LYS A 49 -1.80 5.34 4.82
CA LYS A 49 -2.08 6.75 4.53
C LYS A 49 -1.49 7.69 5.57
N ASP A 50 -1.62 7.36 6.86
CA ASP A 50 -1.06 8.14 7.96
C ASP A 50 0.48 8.17 7.89
N CYS A 51 1.10 7.05 7.53
CA CYS A 51 2.54 7.00 7.28
C CYS A 51 3.00 7.83 6.07
N TRP A 52 2.11 8.12 5.13
CA TRP A 52 2.41 8.81 3.88
C TRP A 52 1.94 10.27 3.87
N GLN A 53 1.56 10.83 5.02
CA GLN A 53 1.22 12.25 5.11
C GLN A 53 2.36 13.14 4.59
N ILE A 54 2.00 14.16 3.79
CA ILE A 54 2.95 15.09 3.18
C ILE A 54 3.70 15.83 4.29
N ASN A 55 2.97 16.34 5.27
CA ASN A 55 3.53 16.99 6.44
C ASN A 55 4.12 15.91 7.40
N PRO A 56 5.42 15.99 7.73
CA PRO A 56 6.05 15.03 8.63
C PRO A 56 5.43 14.99 10.04
N GLU A 57 4.92 16.11 10.52
CA GLU A 57 4.33 16.22 11.87
C GLU A 57 2.96 15.52 11.98
N ASP A 58 2.30 15.27 10.85
CA ASP A 58 1.03 14.54 10.79
C ASP A 58 1.24 13.01 10.71
N ARG A 59 2.50 12.55 10.64
CA ARG A 59 2.83 11.13 10.59
C ARG A 59 2.87 10.55 12.01
N PRO A 60 2.38 9.32 12.21
CA PRO A 60 2.38 8.69 13.52
C PRO A 60 3.82 8.37 13.94
N THR A 61 4.08 8.55 15.23
CA THR A 61 5.26 8.04 15.90
C THR A 61 5.24 6.50 15.95
N PHE A 62 6.40 5.88 16.16
CA PHE A 62 6.46 4.43 16.33
C PHE A 62 5.68 3.91 17.55
N SER A 63 5.53 4.73 18.60
CA SER A 63 4.70 4.36 19.75
C SER A 63 3.23 4.27 19.35
N GLU A 64 2.73 5.29 18.63
CA GLU A 64 1.34 5.30 18.14
C GLU A 64 1.11 4.16 17.14
N LEU A 65 2.05 3.90 16.24
CA LEU A 65 1.97 2.75 15.32
C LEU A 65 1.89 1.42 16.07
N TYR A 66 2.70 1.23 17.11
CA TYR A 66 2.68 0.02 17.92
C TYR A 66 1.33 -0.19 18.59
N ASP A 67 0.80 0.87 19.22
CA ASP A 67 -0.49 0.82 19.90
C ASP A 67 -1.64 0.53 18.91
N GLN A 68 -1.66 1.22 17.77
CA GLN A 68 -2.65 1.00 16.71
C GLN A 68 -2.61 -0.43 16.16
N ILE A 69 -1.42 -0.97 15.87
CA ILE A 69 -1.28 -2.34 15.37
C ILE A 69 -1.77 -3.36 16.41
N ASN A 70 -1.44 -3.17 17.70
CA ASN A 70 -1.93 -4.06 18.75
C ASN A 70 -3.45 -4.00 18.89
N THR A 71 -4.05 -2.81 18.81
CA THR A 71 -5.51 -2.67 18.83
C THR A 71 -6.16 -3.44 17.68
N ILE A 72 -5.64 -3.32 16.45
CA ILE A 72 -6.14 -4.06 15.28
C ILE A 72 -6.05 -5.58 15.52
N ILE A 73 -4.93 -6.05 16.06
CA ILE A 73 -4.70 -7.46 16.36
C ILE A 73 -5.71 -7.94 17.42
N GLU A 74 -5.84 -7.22 18.52
CA GLU A 74 -6.76 -7.54 19.62
C GLU A 74 -8.22 -7.58 19.16
N GLU A 75 -8.66 -6.62 18.35
CA GLU A 75 -10.02 -6.58 17.78
C GLU A 75 -10.28 -7.77 16.85
N LYS A 76 -9.31 -8.15 16.02
CA LYS A 76 -9.42 -9.33 15.14
C LYS A 76 -9.41 -10.65 15.92
N TYR A 77 -8.69 -10.73 17.04
CA TYR A 77 -8.76 -11.88 17.96
C TYR A 77 -10.13 -11.95 18.66
N ALA A 78 -10.59 -10.83 19.22
CA ALA A 78 -11.87 -10.76 19.95
C ALA A 78 -13.08 -11.08 19.07
N SER A 79 -13.02 -10.72 17.78
CA SER A 79 -14.04 -11.04 16.79
C SER A 79 -13.95 -12.47 16.22
N ASN A 80 -13.07 -13.32 16.74
CA ASN A 80 -12.74 -14.66 16.22
C ASN A 80 -12.27 -14.68 14.75
N GLN A 81 -11.93 -13.53 14.16
CA GLN A 81 -11.43 -13.48 12.79
C GLN A 81 -10.01 -14.04 12.69
N LEU A 82 -9.18 -13.86 13.73
CA LEU A 82 -7.82 -14.40 13.75
C LEU A 82 -7.78 -15.90 14.10
N TYR A 83 -8.71 -16.41 14.92
CA TYR A 83 -8.82 -17.85 15.23
C TYR A 83 -9.19 -18.69 14.00
N ASN A 84 -9.92 -18.09 13.04
CA ASN A 84 -10.24 -18.71 11.75
C ASN A 84 -9.14 -18.50 10.68
N MET A 85 -8.10 -17.69 10.94
CA MET A 85 -6.99 -17.45 10.00
C MET A 85 -5.98 -18.61 9.99
N GLU A 86 -5.78 -19.33 11.10
CA GLU A 86 -4.99 -20.58 11.12
C GLU A 86 -5.55 -21.65 10.16
N THR A 87 -6.82 -21.51 9.74
CA THR A 87 -7.50 -22.40 8.79
C THR A 87 -7.69 -21.83 7.39
N ASN A 88 -7.15 -20.65 7.04
CA ASN A 88 -7.49 -19.96 5.79
C ASN A 88 -6.29 -19.31 5.04
N GLU A 89 -5.10 -19.93 5.07
CA GLU A 89 -3.96 -19.52 4.22
C GLU A 89 -4.35 -19.37 2.73
N GLU A 90 -5.24 -20.24 2.23
CA GLU A 90 -5.76 -20.18 0.85
C GLU A 90 -6.52 -18.86 0.59
N SER A 91 -7.24 -18.33 1.59
CA SER A 91 -8.02 -17.10 1.47
C SER A 91 -7.12 -15.87 1.38
N TYR A 92 -6.07 -15.77 2.20
CA TYR A 92 -5.12 -14.66 2.11
C TYR A 92 -4.28 -14.75 0.84
N SER A 93 -3.84 -15.95 0.46
CA SER A 93 -3.08 -16.14 -0.79
C SER A 93 -3.88 -15.71 -2.02
N SER A 94 -5.17 -16.04 -2.08
CA SER A 94 -6.04 -15.61 -3.17
C SER A 94 -6.21 -14.08 -3.18
N LEU A 95 -6.50 -13.50 -2.01
CA LEU A 95 -6.67 -12.04 -1.86
C LEU A 95 -5.39 -11.29 -2.25
N GLN A 96 -4.24 -11.76 -1.80
CA GLN A 96 -2.94 -11.17 -2.15
C GLN A 96 -2.68 -11.32 -3.65
N GLN A 97 -3.06 -12.43 -4.28
CA GLN A 97 -2.92 -12.57 -5.74
C GLN A 97 -3.77 -11.56 -6.50
N ASP A 98 -4.98 -11.28 -6.03
CA ASP A 98 -5.85 -10.26 -6.64
C ASP A 98 -5.28 -8.85 -6.42
N TRP A 99 -4.75 -8.56 -5.23
CA TRP A 99 -4.04 -7.31 -4.97
C TRP A 99 -2.86 -7.10 -5.91
N ARG A 100 -2.06 -8.15 -6.19
CA ARG A 100 -0.92 -8.05 -7.10
C ARG A 100 -1.34 -7.67 -8.51
N LYS A 101 -2.45 -8.22 -9.01
CA LYS A 101 -3.01 -7.85 -10.32
C LYS A 101 -3.48 -6.40 -10.32
N GLU A 102 -4.25 -6.00 -9.31
CA GLU A 102 -4.74 -4.62 -9.18
C GLU A 102 -3.58 -3.60 -9.15
N ILE A 103 -2.53 -3.89 -8.38
CA ILE A 103 -1.32 -3.06 -8.30
C ILE A 103 -0.62 -2.98 -9.67
N GLN A 104 -0.50 -4.12 -10.35
CA GLN A 104 0.13 -4.17 -11.67
C GLN A 104 -0.65 -3.31 -12.67
N ASP A 105 -1.98 -3.46 -12.73
CA ASP A 105 -2.85 -2.71 -13.62
C ASP A 105 -2.71 -1.19 -13.37
N ILE A 106 -2.69 -0.76 -12.10
CA ILE A 106 -2.48 0.66 -11.75
C ILE A 106 -1.10 1.16 -12.18
N PHE A 107 -0.05 0.37 -12.01
CA PHE A 107 1.29 0.74 -12.47
C PHE A 107 1.40 0.80 -13.99
N GLU A 108 0.67 -0.04 -14.72
CA GLU A 108 0.56 0.06 -16.18
C GLU A 108 -0.13 1.36 -16.58
N GLU A 109 -1.24 1.74 -15.93
CA GLU A 109 -1.90 3.03 -16.16
C GLU A 109 -0.97 4.23 -15.89
N PHE A 110 -0.15 4.18 -14.84
CA PHE A 110 0.82 5.23 -14.54
C PHE A 110 1.83 5.41 -15.68
N LYS A 111 2.30 4.32 -16.27
CA LYS A 111 3.24 4.35 -17.40
C LYS A 111 2.58 4.89 -18.67
N GLU A 112 1.33 4.53 -18.92
CA GLU A 112 0.57 5.05 -20.06
C GLU A 112 0.36 6.56 -19.94
N LYS A 113 -0.06 7.04 -18.76
CA LYS A 113 -0.23 8.49 -18.50
C LYS A 113 1.07 9.28 -18.62
N GLU A 114 2.18 8.72 -18.14
CA GLU A 114 3.50 9.37 -18.28
C GLU A 114 3.89 9.53 -19.75
N LYS A 115 3.67 8.49 -20.56
CA LYS A 115 3.93 8.52 -22.00
C LYS A 115 3.06 9.56 -22.72
N GLU A 116 1.77 9.64 -22.39
CA GLU A 116 0.87 10.64 -22.98
C GLU A 116 1.28 12.07 -22.63
N ILE A 117 1.72 12.34 -21.40
CA ILE A 117 2.22 13.66 -20.99
C ILE A 117 3.48 14.00 -21.80
N HIS A 118 4.42 13.06 -21.88
CA HIS A 118 5.66 13.24 -22.62
C HIS A 118 5.42 13.55 -24.11
N ASP A 119 4.52 12.80 -24.76
CA ASP A 119 4.18 12.98 -26.17
C ASP A 119 3.48 14.33 -26.45
N ARG A 120 2.82 14.93 -25.45
CA ARG A 120 2.14 16.24 -25.58
C ARG A 120 3.07 17.45 -25.36
N GLU A 121 4.20 17.23 -24.69
CA GLU A 121 5.18 18.28 -24.38
C GLU A 121 6.28 18.41 -25.44
N GLN A 122 6.34 17.50 -26.41
CA GLN A 122 7.21 17.54 -27.59
C GLN A 122 6.54 18.21 -28.80
#